data_AF-A0A3E5B8H7-F1
#
_entry.id   AF-A0A3E5B8H7-F1
#
_cell.length_a   1.000
_cell.length_b   1.000
_cell.length_c   1.000
_cell.angle_alpha   90.00
_cell.angle_beta   90.00
_cell.angle_gamma   90.00
#
_symmetry.space_group_name_H-M   'P 1'
#
loop_
_entity.id
_entity.type
_entity.pdbx_description
1 polymer ?
#
loop_
_entity_poly.entity_id
_entity_poly.type
_entity_poly.pdbx_seq_one_letter_code
_entity_poly.pdbx_strand_id
1 'polypeptide(L)'
;MAMTRVHTTTNSECRQELGKQLEAIGDRICDYQERLMDGTDKLKPAEYDRLLDAYRAELVRYDRLDRELEALETPKKAPENKEKRRKLNRERREKINY
;
A
#
# COMPACT_ATOMS: atom_id res chain seq x y z
N MET A 1 -16.04 -17.85 34.33
CA MET A 1 -16.52 -17.77 32.94
C MET A 1 -15.59 -16.86 32.16
N ALA A 2 -14.70 -17.42 31.33
CA ALA A 2 -13.81 -16.63 30.49
C ALA A 2 -14.53 -16.34 29.16
N MET A 3 -14.95 -15.10 28.95
CA MET A 3 -15.49 -14.65 27.66
C MET A 3 -14.32 -14.32 26.74
N THR A 4 -13.92 -15.29 25.91
CA THR A 4 -13.15 -15.02 24.70
C THR A 4 -14.00 -14.13 23.78
N ARG A 5 -13.82 -12.82 23.91
CA ARG A 5 -14.32 -11.81 22.97
C ARG A 5 -13.53 -11.99 21.68
N VAL A 6 -13.99 -12.92 20.85
CA VAL A 6 -13.66 -12.91 19.42
C VAL A 6 -14.26 -11.62 18.90
N HIS A 7 -13.45 -10.57 18.80
CA HIS A 7 -13.84 -9.38 18.07
C HIS A 7 -13.96 -9.80 16.61
N THR A 8 -15.13 -10.28 16.22
CA THR A 8 -15.57 -10.27 14.83
C THR A 8 -15.77 -8.81 14.47
N THR A 9 -14.68 -8.09 14.24
CA THR A 9 -14.71 -6.74 13.67
C THR A 9 -15.61 -6.83 12.45
N THR A 10 -16.72 -6.11 12.48
CA THR A 10 -17.68 -6.14 11.37
C THR A 10 -16.98 -5.66 10.11
N ASN A 11 -17.40 -6.15 8.95
CA ASN A 11 -16.77 -5.77 7.67
C ASN A 11 -16.71 -4.23 7.49
N SER A 12 -17.70 -3.51 8.03
CA SER A 12 -17.72 -2.04 8.12
C SER A 12 -16.62 -1.43 8.99
N GLU A 13 -16.31 -2.01 10.15
CA GLU A 13 -15.25 -1.54 11.06
C GLU A 13 -13.87 -1.83 10.46
N CYS A 14 -13.68 -3.01 9.84
CA CYS A 14 -12.47 -3.32 9.08
C CYS A 14 -12.23 -2.33 7.95
N ARG A 15 -13.28 -1.96 7.20
CA ARG A 15 -13.18 -0.99 6.11
C ARG A 15 -12.82 0.41 6.62
N GLN A 16 -13.43 0.86 7.71
CA GLN A 16 -13.11 2.16 8.30
C GLN A 16 -11.66 2.22 8.79
N GLU A 17 -11.18 1.15 9.42
CA GLU A 17 -9.81 1.09 9.91
C GLU A 17 -8.80 1.06 8.75
N LEU A 18 -9.07 0.30 7.69
CA LEU A 18 -8.27 0.30 6.47
C LEU A 18 -8.26 1.68 5.79
N GLY A 19 -9.40 2.38 5.76
CA GLY A 19 -9.50 3.73 5.22
C GLY A 19 -8.58 4.72 5.96
N LYS A 20 -8.60 4.72 7.30
CA LYS A 20 -7.70 5.56 8.12
C LYS A 20 -6.23 5.24 7.90
N GLN A 21 -5.90 3.96 7.74
CA GLN A 21 -4.54 3.54 7.46
C GLN A 21 -4.08 3.98 6.07
N LEU A 22 -4.95 3.90 5.06
CA LEU A 22 -4.66 4.39 3.71
C LEU A 22 -4.45 5.91 3.69
N GLU A 23 -5.26 6.67 4.41
CA GLU A 23 -5.09 8.13 4.56
C GLU A 23 -3.73 8.45 5.20
N ALA A 24 -3.40 7.83 6.33
CA ALA A 24 -2.13 8.06 7.02
C ALA A 24 -0.90 7.63 6.19
N ILE A 25 -1.01 6.58 5.37
CA ILE A 25 0.05 6.19 4.43
C ILE A 25 0.15 7.20 3.28
N GLY A 26 -0.98 7.72 2.80
CA GLY A 26 -1.03 8.80 1.81
C GLY A 26 -0.27 10.04 2.26
N ASP A 27 -0.51 10.50 3.50
CA ASP A 27 0.21 11.63 4.09
C ASP A 27 1.72 11.38 4.13
N ARG A 28 2.15 10.19 4.58
CA ARG A 28 3.58 9.81 4.61
C ARG A 28 4.21 9.77 3.22
N ILE A 29 3.48 9.29 2.21
CA ILE A 29 3.94 9.26 0.82
C ILE A 29 4.19 10.70 0.34
N CYS A 30 3.27 11.63 0.60
CA CYS A 30 3.43 13.04 0.28
C CYS A 30 4.65 13.65 0.99
N ASP A 31 4.81 13.41 2.30
CA ASP A 31 5.96 13.88 3.08
C ASP A 31 7.28 13.35 2.50
N TYR A 32 7.32 12.07 2.14
CA TYR A 32 8.52 11.47 1.53
C TYR A 32 8.81 12.03 0.15
N GLN A 33 7.79 12.32 -0.67
CA GLN A 33 7.96 12.96 -1.98
C GLN A 33 8.52 14.37 -1.84
N GLU A 34 7.99 15.20 -0.93
CA GLU A 34 8.53 16.55 -0.68
C GLU A 34 9.99 16.48 -0.25
N ARG A 35 10.32 15.60 0.69
CA ARG A 35 11.70 15.42 1.17
C ARG A 35 12.64 14.90 0.08
N LEU A 36 12.15 14.08 -0.85
CA LEU A 36 12.93 13.62 -2.00
C LEU A 36 13.18 14.77 -2.98
N MET A 37 12.19 15.60 -3.27
CA MET A 37 12.38 16.77 -4.14
C MET A 37 13.38 17.75 -3.53
N ASP A 38 13.20 18.11 -2.26
CA ASP A 38 14.08 19.02 -1.52
C ASP A 38 15.49 18.47 -1.30
N GLY A 39 15.60 17.14 -1.20
CA GLY A 39 16.83 16.43 -0.89
C GLY A 39 17.76 16.21 -2.07
N THR A 40 17.29 16.43 -3.31
CA THR A 40 18.05 16.13 -4.55
C THR A 40 19.45 16.74 -4.57
N ASP A 41 19.59 17.98 -4.08
CA ASP A 41 20.87 18.70 -4.02
C ASP A 41 21.43 18.85 -2.60
N LYS A 42 20.68 18.41 -1.58
CA LYS A 42 20.97 18.68 -0.15
C LYS A 42 21.38 17.43 0.63
N LEU A 43 20.93 16.25 0.21
CA LEU A 43 21.21 14.99 0.90
C LEU A 43 22.45 14.31 0.32
N LYS A 44 23.16 13.57 1.17
CA LYS A 44 24.17 12.64 0.66
C LYS A 44 23.48 11.53 -0.14
N PRO A 45 24.13 10.95 -1.16
CA PRO A 45 23.55 9.86 -1.95
C PRO A 45 22.98 8.72 -1.09
N ALA A 46 23.70 8.29 -0.06
CA ALA A 46 23.24 7.23 0.84
C ALA A 46 22.01 7.61 1.69
N GLU A 47 21.81 8.88 2.00
CA GLU A 47 20.64 9.37 2.73
C GLU A 47 19.43 9.47 1.78
N TYR A 48 19.68 9.90 0.54
CA TYR A 48 18.69 9.92 -0.52
C TYR A 48 18.20 8.51 -0.87
N ASP A 49 19.11 7.53 -0.99
CA ASP A 49 18.75 6.14 -1.26
C ASP A 49 17.89 5.53 -0.15
N ARG A 50 18.25 5.78 1.13
CA ARG A 50 17.43 5.34 2.27
C ARG A 50 16.03 5.98 2.26
N LEU A 51 15.93 7.24 1.84
CA LEU A 51 14.66 7.94 1.71
C LEU A 51 13.82 7.36 0.57
N LEU A 52 14.44 7.03 -0.57
CA LEU A 52 13.80 6.32 -1.67
C LEU A 52 13.29 4.94 -1.26
N ASP A 53 14.06 4.19 -0.47
CA ASP A 53 13.65 2.88 0.03
C ASP A 53 12.45 2.99 0.99
N ALA A 54 12.42 3.99 1.86
CA ALA A 54 11.28 4.27 2.74
C ALA A 54 10.03 4.65 1.94
N TYR A 55 10.16 5.53 0.96
CA TYR A 55 9.08 5.90 0.04
C TYR A 55 8.51 4.69 -0.70
N ARG A 56 9.38 3.83 -1.26
CA ARG A 56 8.99 2.60 -1.95
C ARG A 56 8.29 1.62 -1.02
N ALA A 57 8.75 1.50 0.23
CA ALA A 57 8.11 0.65 1.22
C ALA A 57 6.68 1.12 1.55
N GLU A 58 6.45 2.43 1.67
CA GLU A 58 5.10 2.96 1.89
C GLU A 58 4.18 2.79 0.67
N LEU A 59 4.69 2.95 -0.56
CA LEU A 59 3.92 2.62 -1.77
C LEU A 59 3.46 1.16 -1.81
N VAL A 60 4.32 0.22 -1.41
CA VAL A 60 3.98 -1.21 -1.34
C VAL A 60 2.92 -1.47 -0.25
N ARG A 61 3.00 -0.78 0.89
CA ARG A 61 1.99 -0.87 1.96
C ARG A 61 0.65 -0.31 1.50
N TYR A 62 0.66 0.83 0.82
CA TYR A 62 -0.54 1.44 0.25
C TYR A 62 -1.24 0.47 -0.73
N ASP A 63 -0.52 -0.05 -1.72
CA ASP A 63 -1.06 -1.01 -2.70
C ASP A 63 -1.55 -2.31 -2.06
N ARG A 64 -0.91 -2.76 -0.97
CA ARG A 64 -1.40 -3.90 -0.20
C ARG A 64 -2.74 -3.59 0.49
N LEU A 65 -2.84 -2.48 1.21
CA LEU A 65 -4.06 -2.12 1.94
C LEU A 65 -5.21 -1.76 0.97
N ASP A 66 -4.90 -1.13 -0.17
CA ASP A 66 -5.86 -0.85 -1.24
C ASP A 66 -6.47 -2.15 -1.77
N ARG A 67 -5.66 -3.19 -1.99
CA ARG A 67 -6.16 -4.51 -2.40
C ARG A 67 -6.95 -5.22 -1.30
N GLU A 68 -6.56 -5.06 -0.04
CA GLU A 68 -7.33 -5.60 1.09
C GLU A 68 -8.71 -4.92 1.17
N LEU A 69 -8.78 -3.60 0.95
CA LEU A 69 -10.03 -2.84 0.90
C LEU A 69 -10.87 -3.21 -0.34
N GLU A 70 -10.26 -3.30 -1.53
CA GLU A 70 -10.93 -3.74 -2.77
C GLU A 70 -11.51 -5.16 -2.61
N ALA A 71 -10.83 -6.06 -1.90
CA ALA A 71 -11.32 -7.41 -1.65
C ALA A 71 -12.49 -7.46 -0.64
N LEU A 72 -12.64 -6.44 0.20
CA LEU A 72 -13.79 -6.28 1.09
C LEU A 72 -14.99 -5.63 0.38
N GLU A 73 -14.74 -4.70 -0.55
CA GLU A 73 -15.79 -3.98 -1.28
C GLU A 73 -16.28 -4.73 -2.53
N THR A 74 -15.39 -5.45 -3.22
CA THR A 74 -15.72 -6.21 -4.43
C THR A 74 -15.69 -7.71 -4.17
N PRO A 75 -16.71 -8.48 -4.59
CA PRO A 75 -16.61 -9.93 -4.57
C PRO A 75 -15.46 -10.37 -5.49
N LYS A 76 -14.61 -11.31 -5.03
CA LYS A 76 -13.39 -11.85 -5.71
C LYS A 76 -13.50 -12.21 -7.21
N LYS A 77 -14.71 -12.23 -7.78
CA LYS A 77 -15.00 -12.51 -9.19
C LYS A 77 -15.19 -11.23 -10.04
N ALA A 78 -15.03 -10.04 -9.47
CA ALA A 78 -15.15 -8.78 -10.19
C ALA A 78 -14.10 -8.68 -11.32
N PRO A 79 -14.48 -8.20 -12.51
CA PRO A 79 -13.62 -8.18 -13.70
C PRO A 79 -12.39 -7.27 -13.55
N GLU A 80 -12.52 -6.16 -12.84
CA GLU A 80 -11.44 -5.18 -12.59
C GLU A 80 -10.27 -5.80 -11.81
N ASN A 81 -10.58 -6.61 -10.80
CA ASN A 81 -9.60 -7.30 -9.96
C ASN A 81 -8.87 -8.42 -10.75
N LYS A 82 -9.54 -9.02 -11.75
CA LYS A 82 -8.93 -9.97 -12.70
C LYS A 82 -7.94 -9.28 -13.65
N GLU A 83 -8.24 -8.05 -14.06
CA GLU A 83 -7.40 -7.26 -14.96
C GLU A 83 -6.18 -6.67 -14.24
N LYS A 84 -6.35 -6.13 -13.02
CA LYS A 84 -5.24 -5.76 -12.13
C LYS A 84 -4.28 -6.94 -11.92
N ARG A 85 -4.80 -8.14 -11.60
CA ARG A 85 -3.96 -9.36 -11.46
C ARG A 85 -3.21 -9.72 -12.74
N ARG A 86 -3.79 -9.51 -13.92
CA ARG A 86 -3.12 -9.77 -15.21
C ARG A 86 -2.00 -8.76 -15.47
N LYS A 87 -2.23 -7.48 -15.18
CA LYS A 87 -1.24 -6.42 -15.37
C LYS A 87 -0.02 -6.60 -14.46
N LEU A 88 -0.25 -6.87 -13.17
CA LEU A 88 0.83 -7.14 -12.20
C LEU A 88 1.64 -8.40 -12.54
N ASN A 89 0.99 -9.45 -13.08
CA ASN A 89 1.71 -10.65 -13.53
C ASN A 89 2.58 -10.36 -14.76
N ARG A 90 2.12 -9.46 -15.64
CA ARG A 90 2.88 -9.02 -16.82
C ARG A 90 4.12 -8.24 -16.41
N GLU A 91 3.96 -7.25 -15.53
CA GLU A 91 5.06 -6.44 -15.01
C GLU A 91 6.09 -7.28 -14.22
N ARG A 92 5.64 -8.28 -13.46
CA ARG A 92 6.54 -9.23 -12.79
C ARG A 92 7.32 -10.11 -13.77
N ARG A 93 6.69 -10.55 -14.87
CA ARG A 93 7.38 -11.31 -15.92
C ARG A 93 8.40 -10.46 -16.68
N GLU A 94 8.10 -9.20 -16.92
CA GLU A 94 9.01 -8.26 -17.56
C GLU A 94 10.23 -7.96 -16.68
N LYS A 95 10.06 -7.84 -15.36
CA LYS A 95 11.18 -7.67 -14.40
C LYS A 95 12.07 -8.91 -14.20
N ILE A 96 11.57 -10.12 -14.51
CA ILE A 96 12.36 -11.37 -14.39
C ILE A 96 13.20 -11.63 -15.65
N ASN A 97 12.84 -11.02 -16.78
CA ASN A 97 13.51 -11.20 -18.07
C ASN A 97 14.55 -10.11 -18.38
N TYR A 98 14.96 -9.30 -17.39
CA TYR A 98 16.02 -8.30 -17.53
C TYR A 98 17.21 -8.65 -16.63
#